data_AF-A0A849QBN4-F1
#
_entry.id   AF-A0A849QBN4-F1
#
_cell.length_a   1.000
_cell.length_b   1.000
_cell.length_c   1.000
_cell.angle_alpha   90.00
_cell.angle_beta   90.00
_cell.angle_gamma   90.00
#
_symmetry.space_group_name_H-M   'P 1'
#
loop_
_entity.id
_entity.type
_entity.pdbx_description
1 polymer ?
#
loop_
_entity_poly.entity_id
_entity_poly.type
_entity_poly.pdbx_seq_one_letter_code
_entity_poly.pdbx_strand_id
1 'polypeptide(L)'
;MASEEPEFVKKNIFIGKTLRLFLSYSHKDKRIAGAIKEAFNHYGMEAFLAHEDIQVGQEWRNTILNNLKQFDVFVAVISENFTDSNWTDQEVGFAICQEKIIVPISIDGQMPYGFLEMIQTITKFECREYKKNYYSSEIILDCKESVFEIIRIIASKSELKENLKDSLIRSLSNIFSYANAEKHFEILNSLQPFSKEQINEIINQSIENNQIYPAMRCRPILMELIENYKSVIDSEKTAELSELISS
;
A
#
# COMPACT_ATOMS: atom_id res chain seq x y z
N MET A 1 28.35 -31.86 -24.30
CA MET A 1 28.16 -31.19 -23.00
C MET A 1 26.78 -30.59 -23.04
N ALA A 2 25.83 -31.20 -22.31
CA ALA A 2 24.51 -30.62 -22.14
C ALA A 2 24.66 -29.39 -21.25
N SER A 3 24.26 -28.23 -21.75
CA SER A 3 24.13 -27.01 -20.97
C SER A 3 22.95 -27.19 -20.02
N GLU A 4 23.22 -27.24 -18.71
CA GLU A 4 22.19 -27.20 -17.68
C GLU A 4 21.41 -25.90 -17.81
N GLU A 5 20.08 -26.01 -17.97
CA GLU A 5 19.17 -24.86 -17.88
C GLU A 5 19.22 -24.29 -16.45
N PRO A 6 19.16 -22.96 -16.28
CA PRO A 6 19.22 -22.35 -14.97
C PRO A 6 18.00 -22.78 -14.15
N GLU A 7 18.29 -23.40 -13.00
CA GLU A 7 17.31 -23.78 -11.99
C GLU A 7 16.58 -22.51 -11.52
N PHE A 8 15.31 -22.34 -11.91
CA PHE A 8 14.47 -21.24 -11.42
C PHE A 8 14.27 -21.44 -9.91
N VAL A 9 15.08 -20.74 -9.11
CA VAL A 9 14.87 -20.64 -7.66
C VAL A 9 13.48 -20.05 -7.46
N LYS A 10 12.54 -20.88 -7.01
CA LYS A 10 11.23 -20.42 -6.55
C LYS A 10 11.48 -19.47 -5.38
N LYS A 11 11.42 -18.16 -5.64
CA LYS A 11 11.42 -17.16 -4.57
C LYS A 11 10.23 -17.50 -3.67
N ASN A 12 10.49 -17.82 -2.40
CA ASN A 12 9.43 -18.04 -1.43
C ASN A 12 8.65 -16.73 -1.31
N ILE A 13 7.43 -16.69 -1.83
CA ILE A 13 6.56 -15.52 -1.74
C ILE A 13 5.89 -15.60 -0.37
N PHE A 14 6.08 -14.59 0.48
CA PHE A 14 5.34 -14.46 1.73
C PHE A 14 3.83 -14.34 1.47
N ILE A 15 3.06 -15.36 1.88
CA ILE A 15 1.63 -15.54 1.58
C ILE A 15 0.72 -14.86 2.63
N GLY A 16 1.19 -13.84 3.37
CA GLY A 16 0.38 -13.15 4.38
C GLY A 16 -0.93 -12.55 3.86
N LYS A 17 -1.73 -11.90 4.71
CA LYS A 17 -2.97 -11.23 4.28
C LYS A 17 -2.71 -10.00 3.44
N THR A 18 -3.65 -9.61 2.59
CA THR A 18 -3.56 -8.40 1.77
C THR A 18 -4.58 -7.38 2.23
N LEU A 19 -4.09 -6.17 2.53
CA LEU A 19 -4.96 -5.03 2.81
C LEU A 19 -5.54 -4.53 1.48
N ARG A 20 -6.86 -4.66 1.35
CA ARG A 20 -7.58 -4.36 0.12
C ARG A 20 -8.29 -3.02 0.22
N LEU A 21 -8.11 -2.16 -0.78
CA LEU A 21 -8.74 -0.85 -0.85
C LEU A 21 -9.71 -0.77 -2.02
N PHE A 22 -10.85 -0.13 -1.78
CA PHE A 22 -11.79 0.24 -2.82
C PHE A 22 -11.74 1.75 -3.04
N LEU A 23 -11.33 2.18 -4.22
CA LEU A 23 -11.22 3.59 -4.58
C LEU A 23 -12.48 4.00 -5.35
N SER A 24 -13.34 4.78 -4.70
CA SER A 24 -14.50 5.44 -5.28
C SER A 24 -14.08 6.80 -5.83
N TYR A 25 -14.28 7.04 -7.12
CA TYR A 25 -13.85 8.27 -7.81
C TYR A 25 -14.78 8.57 -8.99
N SER A 26 -14.71 9.79 -9.52
CA SER A 26 -15.38 10.16 -10.76
C SER A 26 -14.55 9.73 -11.97
N HIS A 27 -15.17 9.22 -13.03
CA HIS A 27 -14.45 8.84 -14.26
C HIS A 27 -13.61 9.99 -14.87
N LYS A 28 -14.00 11.25 -14.63
CA LYS A 28 -13.23 12.43 -15.03
C LYS A 28 -11.87 12.53 -14.32
N ASP A 29 -11.75 11.94 -13.14
CA ASP A 29 -10.54 11.92 -12.30
C ASP A 29 -9.74 10.61 -12.43
N LYS A 30 -10.03 9.81 -13.47
CA LYS A 30 -9.37 8.52 -13.76
C LYS A 30 -7.85 8.55 -13.66
N ARG A 31 -7.23 9.61 -14.21
CA ARG A 31 -5.77 9.72 -14.25
C ARG A 31 -5.14 9.77 -12.86
N ILE A 32 -5.71 10.58 -11.96
CA ILE A 32 -5.21 10.70 -10.59
C ILE A 32 -5.61 9.49 -9.74
N ALA A 33 -6.82 8.95 -9.93
CA ALA A 33 -7.24 7.71 -9.27
C ALA A 33 -6.30 6.53 -9.60
N GLY A 34 -5.90 6.39 -10.86
CA GLY A 34 -4.89 5.41 -11.28
C GLY A 34 -3.54 5.62 -10.59
N ALA A 35 -3.08 6.86 -10.46
CA ALA A 35 -1.84 7.17 -9.75
C ALA A 35 -1.92 6.88 -8.24
N ILE A 36 -3.08 7.11 -7.61
CA ILE A 36 -3.35 6.73 -6.23
C ILE A 36 -3.29 5.21 -6.07
N LYS A 37 -3.94 4.45 -6.98
CA LYS A 37 -3.88 2.98 -7.00
C LYS A 37 -2.44 2.47 -7.08
N GLU A 38 -1.65 2.97 -8.03
CA GLU A 38 -0.25 2.56 -8.17
C GLU A 38 0.60 2.92 -6.95
N ALA A 39 0.32 4.06 -6.30
CA ALA A 39 0.97 4.43 -5.06
C ALA A 39 0.58 3.48 -3.90
N PHE A 40 -0.67 3.03 -3.76
CA PHE A 40 -1.04 2.01 -2.77
C PHE A 40 -0.37 0.66 -3.07
N ASN A 41 -0.35 0.24 -4.34
CA ASN A 41 0.30 -0.99 -4.78
C ASN A 41 1.80 -0.99 -4.49
N HIS A 42 2.45 0.18 -4.61
CA HIS A 42 3.86 0.35 -4.23
C HIS A 42 4.13 -0.06 -2.78
N TYR A 43 3.18 0.17 -1.87
CA TYR A 43 3.26 -0.23 -0.46
C TYR A 43 2.61 -1.60 -0.17
N GLY A 44 2.42 -2.42 -1.20
CA GLY A 44 2.01 -3.84 -1.09
C GLY A 44 0.55 -4.08 -0.76
N MET A 45 -0.25 -3.02 -0.82
CA MET A 45 -1.71 -3.09 -0.71
C MET A 45 -2.33 -3.33 -2.08
N GLU A 46 -3.58 -3.76 -2.12
CA GLU A 46 -4.29 -4.02 -3.36
C GLU A 46 -5.44 -3.03 -3.52
N ALA A 47 -5.25 -2.05 -4.40
CA ALA A 47 -6.23 -1.01 -4.67
C ALA A 47 -7.06 -1.32 -5.92
N PHE A 48 -8.38 -1.33 -5.77
CA PHE A 48 -9.36 -1.52 -6.84
C PHE A 48 -9.97 -0.17 -7.23
N LEU A 49 -9.99 0.13 -8.53
CA LEU A 49 -10.67 1.31 -9.06
C LEU A 49 -12.13 0.94 -9.35
N ALA A 50 -13.06 1.71 -8.78
CA ALA A 50 -14.46 1.62 -9.14
C ALA A 50 -14.68 1.85 -10.65
N HIS A 51 -15.63 1.12 -11.26
CA HIS A 51 -16.15 1.35 -12.61
C HIS A 51 -15.22 1.19 -13.84
N GLU A 52 -13.92 0.89 -13.69
CA GLU A 52 -13.03 0.66 -14.84
C GLU A 52 -12.94 -0.79 -15.32
N ASP A 53 -13.13 -1.76 -14.42
CA ASP A 53 -13.11 -3.20 -14.75
C ASP A 53 -14.47 -3.72 -15.22
N ILE A 54 -15.37 -2.81 -15.64
CA ILE A 54 -16.80 -3.05 -15.63
C ILE A 54 -17.38 -2.89 -17.04
N GLN A 55 -17.22 -3.93 -17.86
CA GLN A 55 -18.10 -4.13 -19.02
C GLN A 55 -19.47 -4.66 -18.56
N VAL A 56 -20.54 -4.15 -19.18
CA VAL A 56 -21.94 -4.24 -18.74
C VAL A 56 -22.54 -5.66 -18.91
N GLY A 57 -23.09 -6.28 -17.85
CA GLY A 57 -23.85 -7.56 -17.90
C GLY A 57 -24.35 -8.05 -16.53
N GLN A 58 -25.24 -9.04 -16.40
CA GLN A 58 -25.79 -9.49 -15.09
C GLN A 58 -24.75 -10.00 -14.05
N GLU A 59 -23.57 -10.44 -14.50
CA GLU A 59 -22.44 -10.79 -13.62
C GLU A 59 -21.90 -9.58 -12.83
N TRP A 60 -22.20 -8.36 -13.30
CA TRP A 60 -21.82 -7.04 -12.77
C TRP A 60 -22.23 -6.80 -11.32
N ARG A 61 -23.48 -7.09 -10.96
CA ARG A 61 -23.97 -6.86 -9.60
C ARG A 61 -23.28 -7.80 -8.62
N ASN A 62 -23.00 -9.03 -9.06
CA ASN A 62 -22.32 -10.02 -8.23
C ASN A 62 -20.84 -9.69 -8.07
N THR A 63 -20.13 -9.24 -9.12
CA THR A 63 -18.72 -8.85 -9.03
C THR A 63 -18.53 -7.59 -8.18
N ILE A 64 -19.36 -6.56 -8.36
CA ILE A 64 -19.35 -5.38 -7.49
C ILE A 64 -19.70 -5.79 -6.06
N LEU A 65 -20.78 -6.53 -5.80
CA LEU A 65 -21.11 -6.97 -4.44
C LEU A 65 -20.05 -7.89 -3.82
N ASN A 66 -19.36 -8.72 -4.62
CA ASN A 66 -18.30 -9.61 -4.14
C ASN A 66 -17.02 -8.84 -3.82
N ASN A 67 -16.64 -7.86 -4.64
CA ASN A 67 -15.47 -7.00 -4.37
C ASN A 67 -15.77 -5.99 -3.26
N LEU A 68 -16.99 -5.44 -3.23
CA LEU A 68 -17.44 -4.51 -2.20
C LEU A 68 -17.49 -5.19 -0.80
N LYS A 69 -17.71 -6.51 -0.74
CA LYS A 69 -17.60 -7.25 0.54
C LYS A 69 -16.16 -7.49 0.98
N GLN A 70 -15.20 -7.53 0.04
CA GLN A 70 -13.86 -8.04 0.26
C GLN A 70 -12.78 -6.98 0.48
N PHE A 71 -13.08 -5.70 0.33
CA PHE A 71 -12.15 -4.64 0.70
C PHE A 71 -12.17 -4.36 2.20
N ASP A 72 -11.04 -3.92 2.74
CA ASP A 72 -10.87 -3.53 4.13
C ASP A 72 -11.09 -2.01 4.32
N VAL A 73 -10.67 -1.21 3.34
CA VAL A 73 -10.74 0.25 3.37
C VAL A 73 -11.46 0.79 2.14
N PHE A 74 -12.42 1.70 2.35
CA PHE A 74 -13.04 2.49 1.30
C PHE A 74 -12.36 3.86 1.22
N VAL A 75 -11.83 4.21 0.05
CA VAL A 75 -11.19 5.50 -0.21
C VAL A 75 -12.09 6.31 -1.14
N ALA A 76 -12.65 7.40 -0.62
CA ALA A 76 -13.46 8.32 -1.42
C ALA A 76 -12.56 9.44 -1.97
N VAL A 77 -12.34 9.46 -3.29
CA VAL A 77 -11.53 10.47 -3.97
C VAL A 77 -12.40 11.68 -4.32
N ILE A 78 -12.53 12.61 -3.39
CA ILE A 78 -13.38 13.80 -3.46
C ILE A 78 -12.77 14.84 -4.38
N SER A 79 -13.58 15.30 -5.34
CA SER A 79 -13.30 16.35 -6.30
C SER A 79 -14.57 17.11 -6.64
N GLU A 80 -14.47 18.18 -7.43
CA GLU A 80 -15.61 18.88 -8.05
C GLU A 80 -16.46 17.93 -8.92
N ASN A 81 -15.85 16.87 -9.46
CA ASN A 81 -16.50 15.90 -10.33
C ASN A 81 -17.15 14.74 -9.55
N PHE A 82 -16.96 14.66 -8.23
CA PHE A 82 -17.41 13.52 -7.42
C PHE A 82 -18.93 13.40 -7.35
N THR A 83 -19.65 14.53 -7.32
CA THR A 83 -21.12 14.61 -7.38
C THR A 83 -21.71 14.25 -8.73
N ASP A 84 -20.92 14.37 -9.80
CA ASP A 84 -21.39 14.08 -11.16
C ASP A 84 -21.47 12.58 -11.47
N SER A 85 -20.89 11.75 -10.60
CA SER A 85 -20.90 10.29 -10.76
C SER A 85 -22.19 9.71 -10.19
N ASN A 86 -22.95 8.99 -11.02
CA ASN A 86 -24.19 8.32 -10.58
C ASN A 86 -23.99 7.21 -9.53
N TRP A 87 -22.74 6.84 -9.25
CA TRP A 87 -22.39 5.67 -8.45
C TRP A 87 -21.75 6.00 -7.11
N THR A 88 -21.02 7.11 -7.00
CA THR A 88 -20.23 7.46 -5.82
C THR A 88 -21.07 7.47 -4.54
N ASP A 89 -22.28 8.05 -4.60
CA ASP A 89 -23.23 8.04 -3.48
C ASP A 89 -23.70 6.64 -3.08
N GLN A 90 -23.91 5.76 -4.05
CA GLN A 90 -24.34 4.37 -3.79
C GLN A 90 -23.20 3.57 -3.14
N GLU A 91 -21.97 3.79 -3.60
CA GLU A 91 -20.77 3.15 -3.05
C GLU A 91 -20.47 3.62 -1.63
N VAL A 92 -20.60 4.92 -1.37
CA VAL A 92 -20.50 5.50 -0.02
C VAL A 92 -21.57 4.90 0.90
N GLY A 93 -22.83 4.89 0.47
CA GLY A 93 -23.92 4.30 1.24
C GLY A 93 -23.67 2.83 1.57
N PHE A 94 -23.17 2.06 0.61
CA PHE A 94 -22.79 0.66 0.83
C PHE A 94 -21.66 0.53 1.87
N ALA A 95 -20.58 1.32 1.74
CA ALA A 95 -19.44 1.25 2.65
C ALA A 95 -19.86 1.55 4.10
N ILE A 96 -20.74 2.52 4.29
CA ILE A 96 -21.32 2.86 5.60
C ILE A 96 -22.17 1.71 6.14
N CYS A 97 -23.07 1.17 5.32
CA CYS A 97 -23.93 0.05 5.73
C CYS A 97 -23.15 -1.24 6.06
N GLN A 98 -21.94 -1.40 5.53
CA GLN A 98 -21.04 -2.51 5.85
C GLN A 98 -20.02 -2.17 6.95
N GLU A 99 -20.16 -1.02 7.61
CA GLU A 99 -19.28 -0.56 8.69
C GLU A 99 -17.79 -0.58 8.27
N LYS A 100 -17.52 -0.27 6.99
CA LYS A 100 -16.14 -0.24 6.47
C LYS A 100 -15.41 0.99 7.00
N ILE A 101 -14.09 0.88 7.09
CA ILE A 101 -13.24 2.05 7.34
C ILE A 101 -13.25 2.91 6.08
N ILE A 102 -13.75 4.14 6.22
CA ILE A 102 -13.84 5.11 5.13
C ILE A 102 -12.78 6.20 5.32
N VAL A 103 -12.04 6.47 4.25
CA VAL A 103 -11.02 7.53 4.19
C VAL A 103 -11.34 8.47 3.03
N PRO A 104 -11.98 9.62 3.28
CA PRO A 104 -12.16 10.65 2.28
C PRO A 104 -10.85 11.40 2.03
N ILE A 105 -10.48 11.56 0.76
CA ILE A 105 -9.34 12.34 0.31
C ILE A 105 -9.82 13.41 -0.66
N SER A 106 -9.49 14.67 -0.41
CA SER A 106 -9.83 15.78 -1.29
C SER A 106 -8.65 16.08 -2.19
N ILE A 107 -8.83 15.98 -3.51
CA ILE A 107 -7.76 16.15 -4.50
C ILE A 107 -7.67 17.56 -5.10
N ASP A 108 -8.70 18.37 -4.90
CA ASP A 108 -8.81 19.74 -5.44
C ASP A 108 -9.30 20.76 -4.40
N GLY A 109 -9.35 20.35 -3.12
CA GLY A 109 -9.81 21.19 -2.01
C GLY A 109 -11.31 21.12 -1.76
N GLN A 110 -12.09 20.39 -2.57
CA GLN A 110 -13.50 20.20 -2.34
C GLN A 110 -13.75 19.37 -1.07
N MET A 111 -14.72 19.80 -0.28
CA MET A 111 -15.14 19.08 0.91
C MET A 111 -16.14 17.97 0.55
N PRO A 112 -16.13 16.84 1.29
CA PRO A 112 -17.16 15.83 1.13
C PRO A 112 -18.55 16.40 1.42
N TYR A 113 -19.57 15.73 0.90
CA TYR A 113 -20.97 16.02 1.16
C TYR A 113 -21.72 14.78 1.67
N GLY A 114 -22.94 14.98 2.16
CA GLY A 114 -23.81 13.89 2.58
C GLY A 114 -23.21 13.13 3.76
N PHE A 115 -23.26 11.79 3.73
CA PHE A 115 -22.75 11.01 4.86
C PHE A 115 -21.23 11.14 5.09
N LEU A 116 -20.46 11.53 4.06
CA LEU A 116 -19.02 11.71 4.18
C LEU A 116 -18.65 12.98 4.97
N GLU A 117 -19.56 13.95 5.13
CA GLU A 117 -19.33 15.15 5.96
C GLU A 117 -19.02 14.82 7.42
N MET A 118 -19.49 13.65 7.88
CA MET A 118 -19.28 13.17 9.24
C MET A 118 -17.87 12.58 9.47
N ILE A 119 -17.06 12.48 8.41
CA ILE A 119 -15.77 11.80 8.42
C ILE A 119 -14.66 12.81 8.12
N GLN A 120 -13.61 12.78 8.95
CA GLN A 120 -12.45 13.64 8.76
C GLN A 120 -11.81 13.39 7.38
N THR A 121 -11.76 14.44 6.57
CA THR A 121 -11.16 14.40 5.23
C THR A 121 -9.69 14.77 5.25
N ILE A 122 -8.91 14.09 4.43
CA ILE A 122 -7.53 14.44 4.14
C ILE A 122 -7.54 15.49 3.02
N THR A 123 -7.25 16.74 3.37
CA THR A 123 -7.28 17.88 2.44
C THR A 123 -5.90 18.26 1.91
N LYS A 124 -4.83 17.76 2.52
CA LYS A 124 -3.46 17.91 2.04
C LYS A 124 -3.09 16.71 1.18
N PHE A 125 -3.61 16.68 -0.04
CA PHE A 125 -3.33 15.63 -1.01
C PHE A 125 -2.73 16.24 -2.27
N GLU A 126 -1.50 15.87 -2.56
CA GLU A 126 -0.75 16.35 -3.73
C GLU A 126 -0.06 15.19 -4.45
N CYS A 127 0.00 15.26 -5.77
CA CYS A 127 0.81 14.35 -6.59
C CYS A 127 1.86 15.16 -7.34
N ARG A 128 3.08 14.62 -7.39
CA ARG A 128 4.16 15.22 -8.17
C ARG A 128 3.99 14.84 -9.63
N GLU A 129 4.14 15.81 -10.53
CA GLU A 129 4.15 15.57 -11.96
C GLU A 129 5.58 15.55 -12.51
N TYR A 130 5.92 14.54 -13.30
CA TYR A 130 7.19 14.51 -14.03
C TYR A 130 7.08 13.74 -15.34
N LYS A 131 7.97 14.03 -16.29
CA LYS A 131 8.05 13.28 -17.54
C LYS A 131 8.69 11.93 -17.31
N LYS A 132 8.12 10.87 -17.89
CA LYS A 132 8.64 9.50 -17.79
C LYS A 132 10.11 9.37 -18.19
N ASN A 133 10.51 10.11 -19.21
CA ASN A 133 11.91 10.30 -19.59
C ASN A 133 12.02 11.59 -20.44
N TYR A 134 13.26 11.99 -20.78
CA TYR A 134 13.54 13.22 -21.50
C TYR A 134 12.81 13.33 -22.86
N TYR A 135 12.55 12.20 -23.53
CA TYR A 135 11.98 12.14 -24.87
C TYR A 135 10.45 11.91 -24.88
N SER A 136 9.84 11.56 -23.74
CA SER A 136 8.41 11.27 -23.67
C SER A 136 7.59 12.52 -23.40
N SER A 137 6.45 12.65 -24.08
CA SER A 137 5.39 13.61 -23.74
C SER A 137 4.49 13.11 -22.60
N GLU A 138 4.63 11.84 -22.20
CA GLU A 138 3.86 11.22 -21.12
C GLU A 138 4.27 11.81 -19.76
N ILE A 139 3.29 12.37 -19.06
CA ILE A 139 3.45 12.91 -17.70
C ILE A 139 2.95 11.87 -16.69
N ILE A 140 3.85 11.42 -15.83
CA ILE A 140 3.56 10.55 -14.69
C ILE A 140 3.09 11.40 -13.51
N LEU A 141 2.01 10.97 -12.88
CA LEU A 141 1.58 11.45 -11.57
C LEU A 141 2.11 10.49 -10.50
N ASP A 142 2.85 11.01 -9.53
CA ASP A 142 3.36 10.27 -8.38
C ASP A 142 2.71 10.78 -7.09
N CYS A 143 1.84 9.95 -6.53
CA CYS A 143 1.08 10.25 -5.33
C CYS A 143 1.63 9.55 -4.07
N LYS A 144 2.83 8.95 -4.13
CA LYS A 144 3.38 8.11 -3.03
C LYS A 144 3.53 8.83 -1.70
N GLU A 145 3.81 10.13 -1.73
CA GLU A 145 3.93 10.96 -0.52
C GLU A 145 2.58 11.14 0.18
N SER A 146 1.56 11.56 -0.56
CA SER A 146 0.22 11.73 0.02
C SER A 146 -0.40 10.39 0.40
N VAL A 147 -0.14 9.32 -0.36
CA VAL A 147 -0.57 7.96 0.01
C VAL A 147 0.12 7.47 1.27
N PHE A 148 1.40 7.80 1.48
CA PHE A 148 2.08 7.48 2.73
C PHE A 148 1.36 8.07 3.94
N GLU A 149 0.89 9.31 3.87
CA GLU A 149 0.09 9.93 4.93
C GLU A 149 -1.22 9.18 5.21
N ILE A 150 -1.88 8.72 4.15
CA ILE A 150 -3.09 7.89 4.27
C ILE A 150 -2.76 6.58 4.99
N ILE A 151 -1.63 5.94 4.66
CA ILE A 151 -1.20 4.70 5.31
C ILE A 151 -0.95 4.92 6.80
N ARG A 152 -0.38 6.07 7.21
CA ARG A 152 -0.20 6.40 8.64
C ARG A 152 -1.54 6.46 9.38
N ILE A 153 -2.58 6.99 8.74
CA ILE A 153 -3.94 7.01 9.29
C ILE A 153 -4.51 5.59 9.36
N ILE A 154 -4.33 4.77 8.32
CA ILE A 154 -4.72 3.36 8.30
C ILE A 154 -4.02 2.58 9.43
N ALA A 155 -2.72 2.82 9.66
CA ALA A 155 -1.93 2.17 10.71
C ALA A 155 -2.46 2.46 12.13
N SER A 156 -3.14 3.59 12.31
CA SER A 156 -3.79 3.94 13.58
C SER A 156 -5.05 3.09 13.87
N LYS A 157 -5.60 2.39 12.87
CA LYS A 157 -6.80 1.55 13.01
C LYS A 157 -6.40 0.13 13.40
N SER A 158 -6.70 -0.26 14.63
CA SER A 158 -6.30 -1.56 15.21
C SER A 158 -6.73 -2.76 14.37
N GLU A 159 -7.94 -2.72 13.82
CA GLU A 159 -8.54 -3.79 13.01
C GLU A 159 -7.86 -4.01 11.64
N LEU A 160 -7.05 -3.06 11.17
CA LEU A 160 -6.32 -3.17 9.90
C LEU A 160 -4.84 -3.53 10.06
N LYS A 161 -4.32 -3.55 11.31
CA LYS A 161 -2.88 -3.67 11.57
C LYS A 161 -2.27 -4.92 10.97
N GLU A 162 -2.90 -6.09 11.09
CA GLU A 162 -2.33 -7.34 10.57
C GLU A 162 -2.29 -7.37 9.04
N ASN A 163 -3.36 -6.96 8.36
CA ASN A 163 -3.36 -6.90 6.90
C ASN A 163 -2.35 -5.87 6.39
N LEU A 164 -2.20 -4.74 7.10
CA LEU A 164 -1.23 -3.70 6.76
C LEU A 164 0.21 -4.19 6.96
N LYS A 165 0.53 -4.88 8.06
CA LYS A 165 1.84 -5.49 8.30
C LYS A 165 2.23 -6.39 7.14
N ASP A 166 1.37 -7.36 6.83
CA ASP A 166 1.67 -8.36 5.80
C ASP A 166 1.83 -7.71 4.41
N SER A 167 1.07 -6.65 4.13
CA SER A 167 1.18 -5.86 2.90
C SER A 167 2.52 -5.13 2.80
N LEU A 168 2.91 -4.42 3.86
CA LEU A 168 4.19 -3.70 3.90
C LEU A 168 5.40 -4.64 3.89
N ILE A 169 5.30 -5.81 4.53
CA ILE A 169 6.36 -6.83 4.50
C ILE A 169 6.54 -7.36 3.08
N ARG A 170 5.47 -7.65 2.34
CA ARG A 170 5.59 -8.04 0.92
C ARG A 170 6.22 -6.95 0.06
N SER A 171 5.90 -5.68 0.33
CA SER A 171 6.41 -4.58 -0.48
C SER A 171 7.88 -4.25 -0.23
N LEU A 172 8.54 -4.85 0.77
CA LEU A 172 9.98 -4.63 0.99
C LEU A 172 10.81 -5.01 -0.25
N SER A 173 10.40 -6.04 -0.98
CA SER A 173 11.00 -6.46 -2.25
C SER A 173 10.88 -5.43 -3.39
N ASN A 174 9.91 -4.52 -3.31
CA ASN A 174 9.65 -3.47 -4.30
C ASN A 174 10.35 -2.14 -3.98
N ILE A 175 11.05 -2.06 -2.83
CA ILE A 175 11.79 -0.85 -2.44
C ILE A 175 12.97 -0.66 -3.39
N PHE A 176 13.04 0.51 -4.02
CA PHE A 176 14.06 0.84 -5.01
C PHE A 176 14.97 2.03 -4.61
N SER A 177 14.79 2.59 -3.42
CA SER A 177 15.64 3.68 -2.92
C SER A 177 15.68 3.71 -1.39
N TYR A 178 16.78 4.23 -0.83
CA TYR A 178 16.92 4.42 0.62
C TYR A 178 15.79 5.25 1.23
N ALA A 179 15.42 6.39 0.63
CA ALA A 179 14.32 7.22 1.13
C ALA A 179 12.98 6.46 1.17
N ASN A 180 12.74 5.55 0.22
CA ASN A 180 11.56 4.72 0.22
C ASN A 180 11.63 3.62 1.31
N ALA A 181 12.81 3.06 1.55
CA ALA A 181 13.05 2.10 2.62
C ALA A 181 12.77 2.70 3.99
N GLU A 182 13.32 3.89 4.25
CA GLU A 182 13.17 4.58 5.54
C GLU A 182 11.69 4.83 5.88
N LYS A 183 10.87 5.17 4.88
CA LYS A 183 9.42 5.31 5.06
C LYS A 183 8.71 4.00 5.37
N HIS A 184 9.04 2.93 4.64
CA HIS A 184 8.48 1.60 4.93
C HIS A 184 8.79 1.17 6.36
N PHE A 185 10.04 1.32 6.78
CA PHE A 185 10.47 0.94 8.12
C PHE A 185 9.93 1.86 9.23
N GLU A 186 9.67 3.14 8.96
CA GLU A 186 8.96 4.04 9.88
C GLU A 186 7.58 3.45 10.24
N ILE A 187 6.78 3.06 9.24
CA ILE A 187 5.46 2.50 9.48
C ILE A 187 5.56 1.09 10.09
N LEU A 188 6.39 0.21 9.53
CA LEU A 188 6.55 -1.15 10.04
C LEU A 188 6.92 -1.14 11.53
N ASN A 189 7.86 -0.27 11.94
CA ASN A 189 8.26 -0.17 13.34
C ASN A 189 7.08 0.20 14.26
N SER A 190 6.20 1.09 13.80
CA SER A 190 4.99 1.48 14.56
C SER A 190 3.94 0.37 14.70
N LEU A 191 4.05 -0.68 13.88
CA LEU A 191 3.08 -1.79 13.85
C LEU A 191 3.45 -2.96 14.76
N GLN A 192 4.62 -2.96 15.40
CA GLN A 192 5.02 -4.02 16.35
C GLN A 192 3.91 -4.38 17.37
N PRO A 193 3.83 -5.64 17.85
CA PRO A 193 4.80 -6.73 17.65
C PRO A 193 4.58 -7.55 16.37
N PHE A 194 5.61 -8.29 15.95
CA PHE A 194 5.58 -9.19 14.79
C PHE A 194 5.51 -10.67 15.19
N SER A 195 4.86 -11.48 14.36
CA SER A 195 4.94 -12.94 14.44
C SER A 195 6.32 -13.46 14.02
N LYS A 196 6.62 -14.74 14.33
CA LYS A 196 7.86 -15.40 13.91
C LYS A 196 8.02 -15.37 12.38
N GLU A 197 6.94 -15.62 11.66
CA GLU A 197 6.93 -15.65 10.20
C GLU A 197 7.20 -14.25 9.64
N GLN A 198 6.51 -13.23 10.17
CA GLN A 198 6.69 -11.83 9.76
C GLN A 198 8.12 -11.32 10.00
N ILE A 199 8.69 -11.58 11.18
CA ILE A 199 10.02 -11.06 11.50
C ILE A 199 11.11 -11.72 10.67
N ASN A 200 11.04 -13.04 10.46
CA ASN A 200 12.01 -13.72 9.59
C ASN A 200 11.92 -13.22 8.15
N GLU A 201 10.70 -12.92 7.66
CA GLU A 201 10.53 -12.34 6.33
C GLU A 201 11.11 -10.92 6.21
N ILE A 202 10.91 -10.07 7.22
CA ILE A 202 11.52 -8.73 7.27
C ILE A 202 13.04 -8.84 7.17
N ILE A 203 13.66 -9.74 7.96
CA ILE A 203 15.11 -9.93 7.97
C ILE A 203 15.61 -10.45 6.62
N ASN A 204 14.96 -11.48 6.07
CA ASN A 204 15.32 -12.05 4.77
C ASN A 204 15.27 -11.00 3.65
N GLN A 205 14.16 -10.25 3.54
CA GLN A 205 14.04 -9.23 2.50
C GLN A 205 14.99 -8.04 2.72
N SER A 206 15.34 -7.73 3.98
CA SER A 206 16.32 -6.70 4.29
C SER A 206 17.73 -7.07 3.86
N ILE A 207 18.07 -8.37 3.89
CA ILE A 207 19.33 -8.91 3.34
C ILE A 207 19.31 -8.89 1.82
N GLU A 208 18.22 -9.37 1.20
CA GLU A 208 18.11 -9.48 -0.26
C GLU A 208 18.03 -8.12 -0.97
N ASN A 209 17.50 -7.09 -0.31
CA ASN A 209 17.33 -5.77 -0.89
C ASN A 209 18.39 -4.78 -0.36
N ASN A 210 19.38 -4.50 -1.21
CA ASN A 210 20.45 -3.54 -0.92
C ASN A 210 19.98 -2.08 -0.81
N GLN A 211 18.70 -1.78 -0.99
CA GLN A 211 18.11 -0.48 -0.69
C GLN A 211 17.60 -0.38 0.76
N ILE A 212 17.69 -1.46 1.55
CA ILE A 212 17.19 -1.50 2.93
C ILE A 212 18.34 -1.41 3.94
N TYR A 213 19.21 -2.43 4.03
CA TYR A 213 20.23 -2.47 5.08
C TYR A 213 21.24 -1.30 5.08
N PRO A 214 21.59 -0.65 3.93
CA PRO A 214 22.45 0.54 3.96
C PRO A 214 21.70 1.83 4.34
N ALA A 215 20.37 1.83 4.29
CA ALA A 215 19.59 3.04 4.56
C ALA A 215 19.74 3.46 6.02
N MET A 216 20.18 4.71 6.24
CA MET A 216 20.64 5.19 7.55
C MET A 216 19.58 5.06 8.64
N ARG A 217 18.31 5.37 8.34
CA ARG A 217 17.23 5.22 9.33
C ARG A 217 16.70 3.80 9.48
N CYS A 218 16.98 2.91 8.52
CA CYS A 218 16.58 1.51 8.64
C CYS A 218 17.52 0.73 9.59
N ARG A 219 18.83 1.03 9.55
CA ARG A 219 19.86 0.37 10.38
C ARG A 219 19.49 0.26 11.88
N PRO A 220 19.18 1.35 12.61
CA PRO A 220 18.85 1.23 14.03
C PRO A 220 17.58 0.42 14.28
N ILE A 221 16.57 0.52 13.40
CA ILE A 221 15.32 -0.24 13.50
C ILE A 221 15.60 -1.74 13.31
N LEU A 222 16.40 -2.11 12.31
CA LEU A 222 16.78 -3.51 12.06
C LEU A 222 17.56 -4.11 13.22
N MET A 223 18.50 -3.37 13.81
CA MET A 223 19.26 -3.82 14.98
C MET A 223 18.36 -4.01 16.20
N GLU A 224 17.41 -3.10 16.43
CA GLU A 224 16.41 -3.23 17.50
C GLU A 224 15.52 -4.47 17.30
N LEU A 225 15.07 -4.70 16.06
CA LEU A 225 14.28 -5.87 15.70
C LEU A 225 15.07 -7.18 15.89
N ILE A 226 16.35 -7.21 15.51
CA ILE A 226 17.22 -8.35 15.77
C ILE A 226 17.27 -8.66 17.27
N GLU A 227 17.53 -7.65 18.11
CA GLU A 227 17.67 -7.87 19.56
C GLU A 227 16.35 -8.30 20.20
N ASN A 228 15.24 -7.64 19.84
CA ASN A 228 13.92 -7.91 20.40
C ASN A 228 13.36 -9.30 20.01
N TYR A 229 13.74 -9.83 18.85
CA TYR A 229 13.23 -11.09 18.30
C TYR A 229 14.30 -12.18 18.16
N LYS A 230 15.48 -12.03 18.79
CA LYS A 230 16.62 -12.96 18.69
C LYS A 230 16.30 -14.43 18.98
N SER A 231 15.26 -14.72 19.76
CA SER A 231 14.84 -16.08 20.10
C SER A 231 14.06 -16.78 18.99
N VAL A 232 13.57 -16.03 18.00
CA VAL A 232 12.69 -16.54 16.93
C VAL A 232 13.23 -16.30 15.52
N ILE A 233 14.19 -15.38 15.34
CA ILE A 233 14.89 -15.15 14.07
C ILE A 233 15.94 -16.24 13.84
N ASP A 234 16.12 -16.65 12.59
CA ASP A 234 17.24 -17.50 12.18
C ASP A 234 18.59 -16.86 12.54
N SER A 235 19.42 -17.59 13.28
CA SER A 235 20.70 -17.10 13.78
C SER A 235 21.72 -16.81 12.67
N GLU A 236 21.70 -17.59 11.58
CA GLU A 236 22.59 -17.37 10.43
C GLU A 236 22.19 -16.07 9.73
N LYS A 237 20.88 -15.85 9.53
CA LYS A 237 20.35 -14.62 8.93
C LYS A 237 20.60 -13.38 9.78
N THR A 238 20.53 -13.53 11.10
CA THR A 238 20.88 -12.45 12.03
C THR A 238 22.35 -12.05 11.89
N ALA A 239 23.25 -13.02 11.82
CA ALA A 239 24.68 -12.75 11.65
C ALA A 239 24.96 -12.08 10.30
N GLU A 240 24.37 -12.60 9.22
CA GLU A 240 24.47 -12.05 7.86
C GLU A 240 24.02 -10.58 7.80
N LEU A 241 22.82 -10.27 8.31
CA LEU A 241 22.33 -8.88 8.31
C LEU A 241 23.16 -7.95 9.20
N SER A 242 23.66 -8.43 10.34
CA SER A 242 24.51 -7.64 11.24
C SER A 242 25.84 -7.26 10.59
N GLU A 243 26.43 -8.18 9.82
CA GLU A 243 27.65 -7.93 9.05
C GLU A 243 27.39 -6.88 7.95
N LEU A 244 26.30 -7.03 7.19
CA LEU A 244 25.88 -6.10 6.15
C LEU A 244 25.63 -4.67 6.68
N ILE A 245 25.02 -4.53 7.86
CA ILE A 245 24.78 -3.23 8.49
C ILE A 245 26.10 -2.57 8.93
N SER A 246 27.09 -3.38 9.31
CA SER A 246 28.40 -2.93 9.80
C SER A 246 29.38 -2.55 8.68
N SER A 247 29.12 -3.02 7.45
CA SER A 247 29.84 -2.62 6.23
C SER A 247 29.45 -1.23 5.72
#